data_AF-A0A9P4GZZ1-F1
#
_entry.id   AF-A0A9P4GZZ1-F1
#
_cell.length_a   1.000
_cell.length_b   1.000
_cell.length_c   1.000
_cell.angle_alpha   90.00
_cell.angle_beta   90.00
_cell.angle_gamma   90.00
#
_symmetry.space_group_name_H-M   'P 1'
#
loop_
_entity.id
_entity.type
_entity.pdbx_description
1 polymer ?
#
loop_
_entity_poly.entity_id
_entity_poly.type
_entity_poly.pdbx_seq_one_letter_code
_entity_poly.pdbx_strand_id
1 'polypeptide(L)'
;MAAPHTSTDYADEKQEVHYVEHSHESPTVSSHELQKERTLEGIDMNNTSAVKGDDSDGKVEWSTRSIFAAIFLAALYTGSQVILYFTGGSLGFIAEDLGLEHGSAWLPTANILAIAATCPYAGYLQDLFGKRYIALFGSLCICVGCALVGSGHSFAQLLAGMAISGVGAAIGELTGLAGLAEIVPVKYRGYSLALVTAFVLPFCPYLIYVEMWSHHGTKRIDYVGGVLSIIGLTLFLVTLQAGGYTHPWRSGYVLGTLIVGLGLIALFKGQRIVGLAYVVAFAAGMNFFSILNFFPVTFTNVYDPIPLQIGLRGLAPAFTTAIGAIVFNAALSKFPNHTREVLLFAVVLMTGFAGSLAVMTPENQWLVVGVGSVASFGVGGVLVPAATVAMLVCPDALITTAAAMSLSIRTVGGSIGYSIYYNIFATKLEKNLPKYVVEYAVKAGLPLSSATQFVTLFLTAPKKLAITLIAGVTPAVIASATKGTQWAFSESLKYVWFTSIAFGGMAIVCTILLPSTEKYQTNRVAVQIS
;
A
#
# COMPACT_ATOMS: atom_id res chain seq x y z
N MET A 1 17.06 -91.03 -14.82
CA MET A 1 17.63 -89.66 -14.83
C MET A 1 16.89 -88.83 -15.87
N ALA A 2 16.97 -87.50 -15.80
CA ALA A 2 16.03 -86.60 -16.49
C ALA A 2 16.20 -86.55 -18.02
N ALA A 3 15.10 -86.23 -18.70
CA ALA A 3 15.02 -85.92 -20.13
C ALA A 3 13.95 -84.84 -20.38
N PRO A 4 14.17 -83.85 -21.26
CA PRO A 4 13.14 -82.91 -21.72
C PRO A 4 12.57 -83.29 -23.11
N HIS A 5 11.28 -83.04 -23.30
CA HIS A 5 10.54 -83.12 -24.56
C HIS A 5 10.74 -81.82 -25.39
N THR A 6 11.02 -81.85 -26.71
CA THR A 6 10.06 -81.92 -27.86
C THR A 6 8.94 -80.86 -27.81
N SER A 7 8.57 -80.12 -28.87
CA SER A 7 8.72 -80.35 -30.32
C SER A 7 8.49 -79.10 -31.20
N THR A 8 8.91 -79.15 -32.48
CA THR A 8 8.23 -78.68 -33.74
C THR A 8 7.69 -77.23 -33.92
N ASP A 9 7.62 -76.64 -35.13
CA ASP A 9 8.33 -76.82 -36.43
C ASP A 9 7.86 -75.72 -37.44
N TYR A 10 8.54 -75.64 -38.59
CA TYR A 10 8.19 -74.91 -39.84
C TYR A 10 8.07 -73.38 -39.85
N ALA A 11 8.28 -72.83 -41.06
CA ALA A 11 8.27 -71.42 -41.41
C ALA A 11 7.22 -71.17 -42.52
N ASP A 12 6.89 -69.91 -42.79
CA ASP A 12 6.48 -69.46 -44.12
C ASP A 12 6.50 -67.93 -44.25
N GLU A 13 6.61 -67.42 -45.48
CA GLU A 13 6.43 -65.99 -45.80
C GLU A 13 4.93 -65.58 -45.78
N LYS A 14 4.62 -64.35 -45.36
CA LYS A 14 3.42 -63.59 -45.79
C LYS A 14 3.68 -62.08 -45.65
N GLN A 15 3.66 -61.34 -46.75
CA GLN A 15 2.50 -60.61 -47.32
C GLN A 15 2.12 -59.34 -46.54
N GLU A 16 2.37 -58.18 -47.15
CA GLU A 16 1.70 -56.92 -46.79
C GLU A 16 0.20 -57.01 -47.09
N VAL A 17 -0.64 -56.54 -46.16
CA VAL A 17 -2.07 -56.36 -46.37
C VAL A 17 -2.48 -55.01 -45.78
N HIS A 18 -3.17 -54.20 -46.58
CA HIS A 18 -3.63 -52.85 -46.21
C HIS A 18 -4.98 -52.91 -45.46
N TYR A 19 -5.55 -51.73 -45.17
CA TYR A 19 -6.90 -51.48 -44.62
C TYR A 19 -7.03 -51.71 -43.08
N VAL A 20 -7.88 -50.99 -42.34
CA VAL A 20 -8.69 -49.79 -42.66
C VAL A 20 -8.81 -48.90 -41.42
N GLU A 21 -8.99 -47.59 -41.61
CA GLU A 21 -9.23 -46.64 -40.51
C GLU A 21 -10.71 -46.61 -40.10
N HIS A 22 -11.05 -47.04 -38.88
CA HIS A 22 -12.33 -46.69 -38.24
C HIS A 22 -12.32 -46.80 -36.70
N SER A 23 -12.26 -45.64 -36.05
CA SER A 23 -13.00 -45.24 -34.84
C SER A 23 -12.80 -45.94 -33.46
N HIS A 24 -12.93 -45.11 -32.42
CA HIS A 24 -13.10 -45.39 -30.98
C HIS A 24 -11.89 -45.76 -30.11
N GLU A 25 -11.67 -44.86 -29.13
CA GLU A 25 -11.24 -45.09 -27.74
C GLU A 25 -9.78 -45.52 -27.42
N SER A 26 -9.07 -44.58 -26.78
CA SER A 26 -7.87 -44.76 -25.94
C SER A 26 -8.12 -45.72 -24.75
N PRO A 27 -7.11 -46.23 -24.01
CA PRO A 27 -5.70 -45.80 -23.97
C PRO A 27 -4.66 -46.95 -24.08
N THR A 28 -3.36 -46.68 -24.02
CA THR A 28 -2.59 -46.82 -22.77
C THR A 28 -1.22 -46.14 -22.86
N VAL A 29 -0.69 -45.69 -21.71
CA VAL A 29 0.64 -45.05 -21.60
C VAL A 29 1.71 -46.12 -21.40
N SER A 30 2.80 -46.04 -22.16
CA SER A 30 4.09 -46.64 -21.78
C SER A 30 5.04 -45.52 -21.36
N SER A 31 5.62 -45.66 -20.17
CA SER A 31 6.46 -44.64 -19.52
C SER A 31 7.95 -44.93 -19.68
N HIS A 32 8.76 -43.89 -19.45
CA HIS A 32 10.23 -43.87 -19.43
C HIS A 32 10.95 -43.80 -20.79
N GLU A 33 11.16 -42.56 -21.24
CA GLU A 33 12.52 -42.02 -21.22
C GLU A 33 12.49 -40.52 -20.86
N LEU A 34 13.19 -40.14 -19.79
CA LEU A 34 13.23 -38.77 -19.27
C LEU A 34 14.61 -38.46 -18.71
N GLN A 35 15.37 -37.64 -19.44
CA GLN A 35 16.42 -36.68 -19.04
C GLN A 35 17.53 -36.60 -20.14
N LYS A 36 18.11 -35.44 -20.48
CA LYS A 36 17.85 -34.04 -20.07
C LYS A 36 18.77 -33.07 -20.83
N GLU A 37 18.20 -32.22 -21.67
CA GLU A 37 18.72 -30.86 -21.86
C GLU A 37 17.59 -29.87 -21.55
N ARG A 38 17.93 -28.79 -20.85
CA ARG A 38 16.96 -27.79 -20.38
C ARG A 38 17.37 -26.41 -20.88
N THR A 39 17.43 -26.27 -22.21
CA THR A 39 17.54 -24.96 -22.86
C THR A 39 16.29 -24.12 -22.57
N LEU A 40 16.40 -22.80 -22.79
CA LEU A 40 15.31 -21.85 -22.55
C LEU A 40 14.12 -22.01 -23.53
N GLU A 41 14.22 -22.91 -24.50
CA GLU A 41 13.16 -23.26 -25.46
C GLU A 41 12.08 -24.15 -24.86
N GLY A 42 12.33 -24.75 -23.69
CA GLY A 42 11.34 -25.55 -22.94
C GLY A 42 10.18 -24.77 -22.30
N ILE A 43 9.94 -23.52 -22.72
CA ILE A 43 8.74 -22.76 -22.39
C ILE A 43 7.74 -22.98 -23.54
N ASP A 44 6.80 -23.88 -23.34
CA ASP A 44 5.71 -24.10 -24.30
C ASP A 44 4.77 -22.87 -24.35
N MET A 45 5.06 -21.98 -25.29
CA MET A 45 4.24 -20.81 -25.64
C MET A 45 2.82 -21.17 -26.10
N ASN A 46 2.57 -22.44 -26.47
CA ASN A 46 1.29 -22.95 -26.90
C ASN A 46 0.57 -23.79 -25.82
N ASN A 47 1.02 -23.75 -24.56
CA ASN A 47 0.37 -24.50 -23.48
C ASN A 47 -1.02 -23.94 -23.15
N THR A 48 -2.03 -24.43 -23.86
CA THR A 48 -3.45 -24.04 -23.73
C THR A 48 -4.15 -24.58 -22.47
N SER A 49 -3.41 -25.15 -21.51
CA SER A 49 -3.97 -25.44 -20.17
C SER A 49 -4.13 -24.19 -19.29
N ALA A 50 -3.48 -23.07 -19.66
CA ALA A 50 -3.92 -21.75 -19.21
C ALA A 50 -5.28 -21.44 -19.86
N VAL A 51 -6.33 -21.36 -19.03
CA VAL A 51 -7.72 -21.11 -19.47
C VAL A 51 -7.74 -19.87 -20.37
N LYS A 52 -8.07 -20.09 -21.65
CA LYS A 52 -7.97 -19.08 -22.70
C LYS A 52 -9.11 -18.05 -22.49
N GLY A 53 -8.75 -16.85 -22.05
CA GLY A 53 -9.70 -15.75 -21.85
C GLY A 53 -10.56 -15.53 -23.09
N ASP A 54 -11.86 -15.77 -22.92
CA ASP A 54 -12.87 -15.88 -23.96
C ASP A 54 -13.03 -14.58 -24.77
N ASP A 55 -13.29 -14.72 -26.06
CA ASP A 55 -13.67 -13.63 -26.96
C ASP A 55 -15.18 -13.33 -26.81
N SER A 56 -15.65 -13.30 -25.56
CA SER A 56 -17.06 -13.15 -25.22
C SER A 56 -17.60 -11.78 -25.63
N ASP A 57 -18.92 -11.66 -25.69
CA ASP A 57 -19.61 -10.43 -26.07
C ASP A 57 -19.47 -9.27 -25.04
N GLY A 58 -18.68 -9.47 -23.98
CA GLY A 58 -18.45 -8.53 -22.89
C GLY A 58 -19.51 -8.58 -21.79
N LYS A 59 -20.49 -9.49 -21.85
CA LYS A 59 -21.37 -9.77 -20.70
C LYS A 59 -20.68 -10.73 -19.74
N VAL A 60 -20.70 -10.36 -18.45
CA VAL A 60 -20.36 -11.26 -17.34
C VAL A 60 -21.67 -11.67 -16.68
N GLU A 61 -21.95 -12.97 -16.64
CA GLU A 61 -23.10 -13.49 -15.89
C GLU A 61 -22.78 -13.51 -14.40
N TRP A 62 -23.38 -12.57 -13.66
CA TRP A 62 -23.13 -12.39 -12.24
C TRP A 62 -23.88 -13.42 -11.39
N SER A 63 -23.28 -14.60 -11.24
CA SER A 63 -23.74 -15.59 -10.24
C SER A 63 -23.66 -15.00 -8.83
N THR A 64 -24.49 -15.51 -7.91
CA THR A 64 -24.43 -15.13 -6.48
C THR A 64 -23.05 -15.40 -5.88
N ARG A 65 -22.37 -16.47 -6.30
CA ARG A 65 -20.99 -16.80 -5.90
C ARG A 65 -20.01 -15.73 -6.36
N SER A 66 -20.14 -15.26 -7.60
CA SER A 66 -19.30 -14.19 -8.19
C SER A 66 -19.47 -12.86 -7.45
N ILE A 67 -20.71 -12.52 -7.07
CA ILE A 67 -21.02 -11.33 -6.27
C ILE A 67 -20.38 -11.42 -4.87
N PHE A 68 -20.53 -12.54 -4.17
CA PHE A 68 -19.87 -12.75 -2.87
C PHE A 68 -18.34 -12.70 -2.98
N ALA A 69 -17.76 -13.31 -4.01
CA ALA A 69 -16.31 -13.25 -4.26
C ALA A 69 -15.82 -11.79 -4.43
N ALA A 70 -16.51 -10.97 -5.23
CA ALA A 70 -16.17 -9.56 -5.40
C ALA A 70 -16.25 -8.76 -4.08
N ILE A 71 -17.24 -9.04 -3.23
CA ILE A 71 -17.37 -8.44 -1.90
C ILE A 71 -16.21 -8.85 -0.98
N PHE A 72 -15.82 -10.13 -0.96
CA PHE A 72 -14.68 -10.60 -0.16
C PHE A 72 -13.36 -10.00 -0.65
N LEU A 73 -13.18 -9.81 -1.96
CA LEU A 73 -12.00 -9.16 -2.54
C LEU A 73 -11.93 -7.66 -2.15
N ALA A 74 -13.06 -6.95 -2.16
CA ALA A 74 -13.15 -5.55 -1.71
C ALA A 74 -12.91 -5.40 -0.20
N ALA A 75 -13.41 -6.33 0.60
CA ALA A 75 -13.15 -6.38 2.05
C ALA A 75 -11.69 -6.71 2.37
N LEU A 76 -11.05 -7.64 1.63
CA LEU A 76 -9.63 -7.98 1.77
C LEU A 76 -8.72 -6.82 1.38
N TYR A 77 -9.02 -6.14 0.26
CA TYR A 77 -8.34 -4.91 -0.14
C TYR A 77 -8.40 -3.85 0.98
N THR A 78 -9.59 -3.60 1.53
CA THR A 78 -9.77 -2.58 2.56
C THR A 78 -9.09 -2.96 3.88
N GLY A 79 -9.29 -4.20 4.34
CA GLY A 79 -8.70 -4.74 5.58
C GLY A 79 -7.17 -4.72 5.58
N SER A 80 -6.54 -4.88 4.42
CA SER A 80 -5.08 -4.82 4.25
C SER A 80 -4.45 -3.51 4.73
N GLN A 81 -5.15 -2.37 4.58
CA GLN A 81 -4.60 -1.05 4.87
C GLN A 81 -4.84 -0.59 6.32
N VAL A 82 -5.78 -1.21 7.04
CA VAL A 82 -6.31 -0.72 8.32
C VAL A 82 -5.20 -0.49 9.36
N ILE A 83 -4.31 -1.47 9.55
CA ILE A 83 -3.24 -1.36 10.55
C ILE A 83 -2.30 -0.17 10.26
N LEU A 84 -1.96 0.07 9.00
CA LEU A 84 -1.08 1.17 8.61
C LEU A 84 -1.73 2.54 8.86
N TYR A 85 -3.04 2.66 8.61
CA TYR A 85 -3.79 3.90 8.88
C TYR A 85 -3.91 4.16 10.40
N PHE A 86 -4.22 3.13 11.19
CA PHE A 86 -4.32 3.26 12.64
C PHE A 86 -2.96 3.58 13.29
N THR A 87 -1.87 2.89 12.92
CA THR A 87 -0.52 3.18 13.44
C THR A 87 0.04 4.52 12.94
N GLY A 88 -0.30 4.94 11.71
CA GLY A 88 0.05 6.28 11.21
C GLY A 88 -0.67 7.40 11.98
N GLY A 89 -1.94 7.17 12.35
CA GLY A 89 -2.70 8.07 13.23
C GLY A 89 -2.16 8.11 14.65
N SER A 90 -1.85 6.96 15.26
CA SER A 90 -1.45 6.86 16.67
C SER A 90 0.05 7.07 16.94
N LEU A 91 0.83 7.42 15.90
CA LEU A 91 2.30 7.41 15.93
C LEU A 91 2.91 8.28 17.05
N GLY A 92 2.26 9.39 17.39
CA GLY A 92 2.68 10.26 18.50
C GLY A 92 2.47 9.62 19.87
N PHE A 93 1.32 8.99 20.10
CA PHE A 93 1.01 8.29 21.36
C PHE A 93 1.93 7.09 21.58
N ILE A 94 2.19 6.30 20.53
CA ILE A 94 3.15 5.18 20.59
C ILE A 94 4.57 5.68 20.92
N ALA A 95 4.95 6.87 20.46
CA ALA A 95 6.25 7.47 20.79
C ALA A 95 6.32 7.98 22.24
N GLU A 96 5.26 8.62 22.78
CA GLU A 96 5.24 9.05 24.20
C GLU A 96 5.26 7.85 25.15
N ASP A 97 4.42 6.85 24.94
CA ASP A 97 4.22 5.71 25.86
C ASP A 97 5.47 4.81 25.97
N LEU A 98 6.30 4.78 24.93
CA LEU A 98 7.59 4.06 24.88
C LEU A 98 8.82 4.94 25.15
N GLY A 99 8.65 6.25 25.36
CA GLY A 99 9.76 7.18 25.56
C GLY A 99 10.70 7.32 24.34
N LEU A 100 10.16 7.22 23.12
CA LEU A 100 10.95 7.23 21.88
C LEU A 100 11.25 8.65 21.39
N GLU A 101 12.41 9.19 21.79
CA GLU A 101 12.93 10.47 21.30
C GLU A 101 13.13 10.47 19.77
N HIS A 102 13.51 9.32 19.20
CA HIS A 102 13.85 9.15 17.78
C HIS A 102 13.28 7.85 17.20
N GLY A 103 13.09 7.84 15.88
CA GLY A 103 12.89 6.60 15.11
C GLY A 103 11.45 6.07 15.02
N SER A 104 10.46 6.71 15.65
CA SER A 104 9.04 6.31 15.55
C SER A 104 8.56 6.18 14.09
N ALA A 105 9.04 7.04 13.20
CA ALA A 105 8.79 6.99 11.75
C ALA A 105 9.16 5.64 11.08
N TRP A 106 10.01 4.81 11.67
CA TRP A 106 10.27 3.45 11.16
C TRP A 106 9.08 2.50 11.28
N LEU A 107 8.10 2.75 12.17
CA LEU A 107 6.92 1.88 12.31
C LEU A 107 6.07 1.83 11.03
N PRO A 108 5.53 2.95 10.49
CA PRO A 108 4.85 2.92 9.19
C PRO A 108 5.81 2.52 8.06
N THR A 109 7.07 2.96 8.11
CA THR A 109 8.07 2.67 7.06
C THR A 109 8.37 1.17 6.95
N ALA A 110 8.42 0.41 8.04
CA ALA A 110 8.67 -1.03 8.03
C ALA A 110 7.52 -1.82 7.39
N ASN A 111 6.27 -1.41 7.62
CA ASN A 111 5.11 -1.98 6.94
C ASN A 111 5.15 -1.68 5.43
N ILE A 112 5.41 -0.42 5.05
CA ILE A 112 5.51 0.00 3.64
C ILE A 112 6.68 -0.70 2.92
N LEU A 113 7.83 -0.89 3.58
CA LEU A 113 8.97 -1.64 3.04
C LEU A 113 8.66 -3.13 2.87
N ALA A 114 7.94 -3.74 3.81
CA ALA A 114 7.50 -5.13 3.69
C ALA A 114 6.46 -5.33 2.58
N ILE A 115 5.57 -4.33 2.33
CA ILE A 115 4.70 -4.31 1.15
C ILE A 115 5.54 -4.26 -0.12
N ALA A 116 6.47 -3.31 -0.20
CA ALA A 116 7.34 -3.09 -1.35
C ALA A 116 8.16 -4.34 -1.72
N ALA A 117 8.71 -5.04 -0.72
CA ALA A 117 9.51 -6.24 -0.88
C ALA A 117 8.67 -7.49 -1.21
N THR A 118 7.49 -7.65 -0.62
CA THR A 118 6.63 -8.84 -0.83
C THR A 118 5.87 -8.79 -2.15
N CYS A 119 5.34 -7.61 -2.52
CA CYS A 119 4.35 -7.51 -3.58
C CYS A 119 4.79 -8.05 -4.96
N PRO A 120 6.02 -7.79 -5.47
CA PRO A 120 6.47 -8.31 -6.77
C PRO A 120 6.38 -9.83 -6.89
N TYR A 121 6.62 -10.54 -5.79
CA TYR A 121 6.58 -12.01 -5.74
C TYR A 121 5.18 -12.53 -5.45
N ALA A 122 4.34 -11.76 -4.74
CA ALA A 122 3.00 -12.17 -4.35
C ALA A 122 2.14 -12.60 -5.54
N GLY A 123 2.29 -11.96 -6.71
CA GLY A 123 1.60 -12.36 -7.94
C GLY A 123 2.05 -13.75 -8.45
N TYR A 124 3.35 -13.95 -8.67
CA TYR A 124 3.87 -15.25 -9.09
C TYR A 124 3.56 -16.37 -8.07
N LEU A 125 3.58 -16.06 -6.77
CA LEU A 125 3.18 -16.99 -5.71
C LEU A 125 1.67 -17.32 -5.77
N GLN A 126 0.83 -16.33 -6.07
CA GLN A 126 -0.61 -16.52 -6.27
C GLN A 126 -0.91 -17.39 -7.50
N ASP A 127 -0.10 -17.29 -8.56
CA ASP A 127 -0.27 -18.10 -9.77
C ASP A 127 0.28 -19.53 -9.56
N LEU A 128 1.39 -19.69 -8.83
CA LEU A 128 2.03 -20.98 -8.55
C LEU A 128 1.32 -21.82 -7.47
N PHE A 129 0.88 -21.19 -6.37
CA PHE A 129 0.23 -21.86 -5.24
C PHE A 129 -1.29 -21.66 -5.20
N GLY A 130 -1.85 -20.87 -6.12
CA GLY A 130 -3.27 -20.52 -6.18
C GLY A 130 -3.61 -19.28 -5.33
N LYS A 131 -4.33 -18.32 -5.94
CA LYS A 131 -4.65 -17.00 -5.36
C LYS A 131 -5.21 -17.07 -3.93
N ARG A 132 -6.09 -18.05 -3.68
CA ARG A 132 -6.69 -18.35 -2.38
C ARG A 132 -5.66 -18.73 -1.31
N TYR A 133 -4.61 -19.48 -1.66
CA TYR A 133 -3.58 -19.93 -0.70
C TYR A 133 -2.75 -18.77 -0.18
N ILE A 134 -2.26 -17.92 -1.09
CA ILE A 134 -1.45 -16.77 -0.72
C ILE A 134 -2.30 -15.73 0.02
N ALA A 135 -3.52 -15.42 -0.44
CA ALA A 135 -4.43 -14.46 0.20
C ALA A 135 -4.60 -14.70 1.71
N LEU A 136 -4.68 -15.96 2.13
CA LEU A 136 -4.97 -16.35 3.51
C LEU A 136 -3.73 -16.42 4.40
N PHE A 137 -2.56 -16.75 3.83
CA PHE A 137 -1.28 -16.44 4.47
C PHE A 137 -1.14 -14.92 4.71
N GLY A 138 -1.59 -14.10 3.75
CA GLY A 138 -1.62 -12.65 3.88
C GLY A 138 -2.50 -12.17 5.05
N SER A 139 -3.75 -12.64 5.12
CA SER A 139 -4.66 -12.36 6.25
C SER A 139 -4.07 -12.78 7.60
N LEU A 140 -3.46 -13.97 7.68
CA LEU A 140 -2.80 -14.44 8.90
C LEU A 140 -1.64 -13.51 9.32
N CYS A 141 -0.82 -13.07 8.37
CA CYS A 141 0.28 -12.13 8.63
C CYS A 141 -0.22 -10.75 9.12
N ILE A 142 -1.32 -10.22 8.55
CA ILE A 142 -1.97 -9.00 9.07
C ILE A 142 -2.34 -9.20 10.54
N CYS A 143 -2.99 -10.31 10.89
CA CYS A 143 -3.51 -10.53 12.23
C CYS A 143 -2.42 -10.82 13.28
N VAL A 144 -1.35 -11.55 12.91
CA VAL A 144 -0.15 -11.68 13.75
C VAL A 144 0.52 -10.33 13.95
N GLY A 145 0.61 -9.50 12.91
CA GLY A 145 1.13 -8.13 13.02
C GLY A 145 0.29 -7.24 13.94
N CYS A 146 -1.04 -7.25 13.79
CA CYS A 146 -1.97 -6.55 14.69
C CYS A 146 -1.81 -7.00 16.14
N ALA A 147 -1.68 -8.31 16.40
CA ALA A 147 -1.50 -8.85 17.75
C ALA A 147 -0.14 -8.43 18.35
N LEU A 148 0.94 -8.44 17.57
CA LEU A 148 2.27 -8.00 18.00
C LEU A 148 2.33 -6.49 18.29
N VAL A 149 1.62 -5.68 17.49
CA VAL A 149 1.49 -4.23 17.70
C VAL A 149 0.63 -3.92 18.92
N GLY A 150 -0.55 -4.55 19.04
CA GLY A 150 -1.48 -4.34 20.16
C GLY A 150 -1.02 -4.90 21.51
N SER A 151 0.03 -5.74 21.52
CA SER A 151 0.72 -6.21 22.73
C SER A 151 2.14 -5.65 22.86
N GLY A 152 2.45 -4.58 22.10
CA GLY A 152 3.79 -4.01 21.94
C GLY A 152 4.32 -3.32 23.19
N HIS A 153 5.25 -3.95 23.90
CA HIS A 153 5.98 -3.35 25.04
C HIS A 153 7.38 -2.87 24.67
N SER A 154 7.78 -2.99 23.39
CA SER A 154 9.07 -2.53 22.90
C SER A 154 9.01 -2.13 21.42
N PHE A 155 9.84 -1.15 21.05
CA PHE A 155 9.95 -0.68 19.67
C PHE A 155 10.29 -1.80 18.67
N ALA A 156 11.16 -2.75 19.05
CA ALA A 156 11.53 -3.88 18.19
C ALA A 156 10.35 -4.84 17.92
N GLN A 157 9.49 -5.08 18.92
CA GLN A 157 8.27 -5.89 18.77
C GLN A 157 7.25 -5.21 17.85
N LEU A 158 7.06 -3.90 18.01
CA LEU A 158 6.21 -3.08 17.15
C LEU A 158 6.71 -3.03 15.71
N LEU A 159 8.02 -2.85 15.52
CA LEU A 159 8.67 -2.86 14.20
C LEU A 159 8.51 -4.22 13.50
N ALA A 160 8.64 -5.33 14.24
CA ALA A 160 8.39 -6.67 13.72
C ALA A 160 6.90 -6.89 13.37
N GLY A 161 5.97 -6.45 14.21
CA GLY A 161 4.53 -6.50 13.92
C GLY A 161 4.12 -5.68 12.69
N MET A 162 4.72 -4.49 12.53
CA MET A 162 4.53 -3.67 11.33
C MET A 162 5.12 -4.31 10.07
N ALA A 163 6.30 -4.93 10.15
CA ALA A 163 6.88 -5.67 9.03
C ALA A 163 6.03 -6.90 8.64
N ILE A 164 5.63 -7.73 9.60
CA ILE A 164 4.82 -8.94 9.36
C ILE A 164 3.45 -8.57 8.79
N SER A 165 2.78 -7.56 9.34
CA SER A 165 1.53 -7.07 8.74
C SER A 165 1.72 -6.47 7.34
N GLY A 166 2.86 -5.87 7.03
CA GLY A 166 3.17 -5.34 5.70
C GLY A 166 3.32 -6.43 4.63
N VAL A 167 3.91 -7.58 4.98
CA VAL A 167 3.91 -8.79 4.12
C VAL A 167 2.48 -9.19 3.78
N GLY A 168 1.61 -9.23 4.80
CA GLY A 168 0.20 -9.57 4.62
C GLY A 168 -0.61 -8.52 3.85
N ALA A 169 -0.30 -7.23 4.05
CA ALA A 169 -0.96 -6.13 3.37
C ALA A 169 -0.66 -6.13 1.87
N ALA A 170 0.60 -6.37 1.47
CA ALA A 170 1.00 -6.54 0.06
C ALA A 170 0.15 -7.58 -0.67
N ILE A 171 -0.09 -8.70 0.02
CA ILE A 171 -0.86 -9.81 -0.51
C ILE A 171 -2.35 -9.48 -0.55
N GLY A 172 -2.93 -8.95 0.53
CA GLY A 172 -4.36 -8.62 0.59
C GLY A 172 -4.77 -7.55 -0.42
N GLU A 173 -3.99 -6.48 -0.51
CA GLU A 173 -4.22 -5.37 -1.45
C GLU A 173 -4.13 -5.85 -2.91
N LEU A 174 -3.08 -6.61 -3.24
CA LEU A 174 -2.90 -7.20 -4.57
C LEU A 174 -4.03 -8.16 -4.94
N THR A 175 -4.39 -9.07 -4.03
CA THR A 175 -5.46 -10.06 -4.27
C THR A 175 -6.76 -9.34 -4.60
N GLY A 176 -7.13 -8.34 -3.80
CA GLY A 176 -8.39 -7.61 -3.96
C GLY A 176 -8.48 -6.80 -5.26
N LEU A 177 -7.41 -6.09 -5.64
CA LEU A 177 -7.36 -5.34 -6.90
C LEU A 177 -7.31 -6.27 -8.12
N ALA A 178 -6.29 -7.14 -8.21
CA ALA A 178 -6.08 -7.94 -9.41
C ALA A 178 -7.19 -8.99 -9.61
N GLY A 179 -7.66 -9.62 -8.52
CA GLY A 179 -8.70 -10.64 -8.56
C GLY A 179 -10.04 -10.11 -9.10
N LEU A 180 -10.39 -8.84 -8.85
CA LEU A 180 -11.57 -8.24 -9.49
C LEU A 180 -11.28 -7.77 -10.93
N ALA A 181 -10.05 -7.32 -11.24
CA ALA A 181 -9.69 -6.90 -12.59
C ALA A 181 -9.74 -8.03 -13.64
N GLU A 182 -9.51 -9.28 -13.23
CA GLU A 182 -9.48 -10.45 -14.10
C GLU A 182 -10.88 -10.97 -14.49
N ILE A 183 -11.83 -10.90 -13.55
CA ILE A 183 -13.21 -11.42 -13.72
C ILE A 183 -14.17 -10.43 -14.37
N VAL A 184 -13.66 -9.31 -14.91
CA VAL A 184 -14.44 -8.26 -15.59
C VAL A 184 -13.80 -7.86 -16.91
N PRO A 185 -14.57 -7.37 -17.91
CA PRO A 185 -14.03 -6.97 -19.20
C PRO A 185 -13.02 -5.83 -19.09
N VAL A 186 -11.98 -5.82 -19.95
CA VAL A 186 -10.89 -4.79 -19.91
C VAL A 186 -11.45 -3.38 -19.81
N LYS A 187 -12.41 -3.03 -20.67
CA LYS A 187 -13.10 -1.72 -20.72
C LYS A 187 -13.81 -1.33 -19.42
N TYR A 188 -14.29 -2.28 -18.61
CA TYR A 188 -15.02 -2.01 -17.37
C TYR A 188 -14.16 -2.10 -16.09
N ARG A 189 -12.88 -2.54 -16.19
CA ARG A 189 -11.93 -2.61 -15.05
C ARG A 189 -11.90 -1.30 -14.24
N GLY A 190 -12.01 -0.13 -14.88
CA GLY A 190 -12.08 1.17 -14.21
C GLY A 190 -13.25 1.33 -13.23
N TYR A 191 -14.46 0.91 -13.64
CA TYR A 191 -15.64 0.92 -12.77
C TYR A 191 -15.56 -0.13 -11.64
N SER A 192 -15.08 -1.34 -11.94
CA SER A 192 -15.02 -2.42 -10.95
C SER A 192 -14.00 -2.15 -9.85
N LEU A 193 -12.82 -1.64 -10.21
CA LEU A 193 -11.78 -1.26 -9.24
C LEU A 193 -12.17 0.01 -8.45
N ALA A 194 -12.97 0.90 -9.03
CA ALA A 194 -13.59 2.00 -8.29
C ALA A 194 -14.58 1.47 -7.21
N LEU A 195 -15.35 0.41 -7.51
CA LEU A 195 -16.25 -0.22 -6.54
C LEU A 195 -15.50 -0.95 -5.41
N VAL A 196 -14.38 -1.62 -5.70
CA VAL A 196 -13.46 -2.13 -4.66
C VAL A 196 -12.91 -1.00 -3.79
N THR A 197 -12.58 0.15 -4.38
CA THR A 197 -12.06 1.30 -3.63
C THR A 197 -13.15 1.97 -2.78
N ALA A 198 -14.42 1.93 -3.20
CA ALA A 198 -15.55 2.44 -2.43
C ALA A 198 -15.77 1.71 -1.09
N PHE A 199 -15.31 0.46 -0.96
CA PHE A 199 -15.36 -0.29 0.30
C PHE A 199 -14.50 0.33 1.43
N VAL A 200 -13.60 1.26 1.11
CA VAL A 200 -12.81 2.02 2.10
C VAL A 200 -13.62 3.12 2.78
N LEU A 201 -14.70 3.63 2.16
CA LEU A 201 -15.46 4.79 2.64
C LEU A 201 -15.99 4.68 4.09
N PRO A 202 -16.48 3.52 4.57
CA PRO A 202 -16.89 3.36 5.98
C PRO A 202 -15.73 3.48 6.99
N PHE A 203 -14.49 3.33 6.53
CA PHE A 203 -13.28 3.34 7.35
C PHE A 203 -12.51 4.68 7.27
N CYS A 204 -12.92 5.61 6.41
CA CYS A 204 -12.39 6.98 6.38
C CYS A 204 -12.43 7.71 7.76
N PRO A 205 -13.38 7.41 8.68
CA PRO A 205 -13.33 7.92 10.06
C PRO A 205 -12.22 7.38 10.98
N TYR A 206 -11.24 6.60 10.49
CA TYR A 206 -10.20 5.97 11.32
C TYR A 206 -9.53 6.92 12.32
N LEU A 207 -9.23 8.17 11.94
CA LEU A 207 -8.54 9.12 12.82
C LEU A 207 -9.41 9.56 14.00
N ILE A 208 -10.75 9.59 13.87
CA ILE A 208 -11.65 9.80 15.02
C ILE A 208 -11.54 8.62 16.00
N TYR A 209 -11.54 7.38 15.49
CA TYR A 209 -11.43 6.21 16.36
C TYR A 209 -10.08 6.15 17.10
N VAL A 210 -8.98 6.42 16.39
CA VAL A 210 -7.64 6.55 17.00
C VAL A 210 -7.63 7.59 18.12
N GLU A 211 -7.99 8.84 17.81
CA GLU A 211 -7.97 9.96 18.76
C GLU A 211 -8.87 9.72 19.97
N MET A 212 -10.09 9.18 19.75
CA MET A 212 -11.00 8.87 20.85
C MET A 212 -10.46 7.74 21.74
N TRP A 213 -9.90 6.67 21.17
CA TRP A 213 -9.35 5.55 21.96
C TRP A 213 -8.08 5.93 22.71
N SER A 214 -7.17 6.68 22.09
CA SER A 214 -5.93 7.14 22.73
C SER A 214 -6.20 8.10 23.90
N HIS A 215 -7.16 9.02 23.78
CA HIS A 215 -7.45 9.99 24.84
C HIS A 215 -8.43 9.51 25.93
N HIS A 216 -9.31 8.55 25.64
CA HIS A 216 -10.30 8.03 26.62
C HIS A 216 -9.90 6.66 27.20
N GLY A 217 -8.60 6.38 27.28
CA GLY A 217 -8.00 5.10 27.68
C GLY A 217 -8.19 4.66 29.13
N THR A 218 -9.40 4.78 29.71
CA THR A 218 -9.71 4.29 31.06
C THR A 218 -10.68 3.10 31.07
N LYS A 219 -10.09 1.89 31.18
CA LYS A 219 -10.69 0.68 31.77
C LYS A 219 -11.91 0.02 31.09
N ARG A 220 -12.34 0.41 29.89
CA ARG A 220 -13.32 -0.37 29.07
C ARG A 220 -12.98 -0.46 27.58
N ILE A 221 -11.75 -0.87 27.26
CA ILE A 221 -11.46 -1.47 25.95
C ILE A 221 -11.85 -2.94 26.03
N ASP A 222 -12.73 -3.39 25.14
CA ASP A 222 -13.08 -4.81 25.03
C ASP A 222 -11.99 -5.56 24.26
N TYR A 223 -10.88 -5.82 24.93
CA TYR A 223 -9.79 -6.64 24.40
C TYR A 223 -10.27 -8.05 24.02
N VAL A 224 -11.29 -8.59 24.70
CA VAL A 224 -11.81 -9.92 24.41
C VAL A 224 -12.58 -9.91 23.10
N GLY A 225 -13.54 -9.00 22.90
CA GLY A 225 -14.28 -8.84 21.65
C GLY A 225 -13.42 -8.36 20.48
N GLY A 226 -12.43 -7.50 20.72
CA GLY A 226 -11.44 -7.09 19.72
C GLY A 226 -10.60 -8.28 19.24
N VAL A 227 -10.08 -9.08 20.18
CA VAL A 227 -9.33 -10.30 19.84
C VAL A 227 -10.24 -11.38 19.23
N LEU A 228 -11.46 -11.59 19.73
CA LEU A 228 -12.41 -12.58 19.17
C LEU A 228 -12.94 -12.20 17.78
N SER A 229 -13.11 -10.92 17.46
CA SER A 229 -13.53 -10.49 16.12
C SER A 229 -12.39 -10.64 15.11
N ILE A 230 -11.16 -10.25 15.47
CA ILE A 230 -9.97 -10.50 14.66
C ILE A 230 -9.76 -12.02 14.49
N ILE A 231 -9.69 -12.79 15.57
CA ILE A 231 -9.46 -14.24 15.53
C ILE A 231 -10.63 -14.97 14.87
N GLY A 232 -11.88 -14.59 15.10
CA GLY A 232 -13.06 -15.24 14.53
C GLY A 232 -13.15 -15.08 13.01
N LEU A 233 -12.99 -13.85 12.51
CA LEU A 233 -12.94 -13.58 11.07
C LEU A 233 -11.73 -14.29 10.44
N THR A 234 -10.60 -14.32 11.14
CA THR A 234 -9.35 -14.91 10.65
C THR A 234 -9.37 -16.43 10.65
N LEU A 235 -9.87 -17.11 11.69
CA LEU A 235 -9.97 -18.57 11.72
C LEU A 235 -10.94 -19.09 10.67
N PHE A 236 -12.08 -18.43 10.48
CA PHE A 236 -13.03 -18.73 9.39
C PHE A 236 -12.35 -18.72 8.02
N LEU A 237 -11.45 -17.75 7.80
CA LEU A 237 -10.69 -17.59 6.57
C LEU A 237 -9.49 -18.57 6.48
N VAL A 238 -8.69 -18.73 7.53
CA VAL A 238 -7.38 -19.41 7.55
C VAL A 238 -7.47 -20.95 7.61
N THR A 239 -8.57 -21.52 8.12
CA THR A 239 -8.72 -22.99 8.33
C THR A 239 -8.53 -23.84 7.06
N LEU A 240 -8.53 -23.23 5.88
CA LEU A 240 -8.51 -23.91 4.58
C LEU A 240 -7.10 -23.99 3.94
N GLN A 241 -6.04 -23.49 4.61
CA GLN A 241 -4.93 -22.87 3.88
C GLN A 241 -3.55 -22.72 4.63
N ALA A 242 -2.68 -23.75 4.73
CA ALA A 242 -1.37 -23.60 5.41
C ALA A 242 -0.20 -24.55 5.00
N GLY A 243 1.06 -24.04 4.99
CA GLY A 243 2.37 -24.73 4.80
C GLY A 243 3.57 -23.74 4.65
N GLY A 244 4.83 -24.10 4.98
CA GLY A 244 5.99 -23.15 5.17
C GLY A 244 7.27 -23.40 4.33
N TYR A 245 8.47 -22.79 4.57
CA TYR A 245 8.93 -21.96 5.72
C TYR A 245 10.00 -20.85 5.38
N THR A 246 11.16 -20.69 6.08
CA THR A 246 11.94 -19.40 6.15
C THR A 246 13.50 -19.47 6.25
N HIS A 247 14.27 -18.40 5.89
CA HIS A 247 15.71 -18.15 6.27
C HIS A 247 16.19 -16.65 6.13
N PRO A 248 17.38 -16.22 6.66
CA PRO A 248 17.62 -14.83 7.13
C PRO A 248 18.72 -13.95 6.46
N TRP A 249 18.91 -12.72 6.97
CA TRP A 249 19.31 -11.52 6.19
C TRP A 249 20.71 -10.87 6.39
N ARG A 250 21.61 -11.33 7.27
CA ARG A 250 22.92 -10.64 7.53
C ARG A 250 24.03 -10.88 6.48
N SER A 251 23.67 -10.96 5.21
CA SER A 251 24.59 -11.21 4.09
C SER A 251 24.93 -9.93 3.33
N GLY A 252 26.06 -9.93 2.60
CA GLY A 252 26.41 -8.89 1.60
C GLY A 252 25.32 -8.68 0.54
N TYR A 253 24.38 -9.63 0.43
CA TYR A 253 23.05 -9.48 -0.16
C TYR A 253 22.41 -8.10 0.06
N VAL A 254 22.44 -7.53 1.27
CA VAL A 254 21.79 -6.25 1.59
C VAL A 254 22.45 -5.04 0.89
N LEU A 255 23.77 -5.08 0.69
CA LEU A 255 24.50 -4.06 -0.06
C LEU A 255 24.40 -4.30 -1.58
N GLY A 256 24.35 -5.58 -1.99
CA GLY A 256 24.12 -5.97 -3.37
C GLY A 256 22.75 -5.55 -3.89
N THR A 257 21.67 -5.83 -3.17
CA THR A 257 20.28 -5.55 -3.62
C THR A 257 19.99 -4.07 -3.83
N LEU A 258 20.65 -3.16 -3.10
CA LEU A 258 20.46 -1.72 -3.28
C LEU A 258 21.08 -1.21 -4.60
N ILE A 259 22.26 -1.71 -4.96
CA ILE A 259 22.94 -1.38 -6.23
C ILE A 259 22.27 -2.11 -7.41
N VAL A 260 21.97 -3.41 -7.24
CA VAL A 260 21.30 -4.23 -8.25
C VAL A 260 19.87 -3.76 -8.50
N GLY A 261 19.14 -3.27 -7.48
CA GLY A 261 17.79 -2.71 -7.63
C GLY A 261 17.76 -1.50 -8.55
N LEU A 262 18.69 -0.56 -8.38
CA LEU A 262 18.85 0.59 -9.30
C LEU A 262 19.22 0.14 -10.72
N GLY A 263 20.10 -0.86 -10.84
CA GLY A 263 20.46 -1.46 -12.13
C GLY A 263 19.30 -2.16 -12.85
N LEU A 264 18.49 -2.94 -12.13
CA LEU A 264 17.35 -3.68 -12.70
C LEU A 264 16.19 -2.76 -13.11
N ILE A 265 15.95 -1.67 -12.38
CA ILE A 265 14.98 -0.64 -12.79
C ILE A 265 15.42 0.02 -14.10
N ALA A 266 16.72 0.30 -14.27
CA ALA A 266 17.27 0.82 -15.53
C ALA A 266 17.27 -0.22 -16.68
N LEU A 267 17.24 -1.52 -16.37
CA LEU A 267 17.23 -2.62 -17.37
C LEU A 267 15.83 -2.98 -17.88
N PHE A 268 14.78 -2.34 -17.38
CA PHE A 268 13.39 -2.75 -17.58
C PHE A 268 12.87 -2.44 -19.00
N LYS A 269 13.12 -3.34 -19.97
CA LYS A 269 12.63 -3.29 -21.36
C LYS A 269 11.10 -3.54 -21.49
N GLY A 270 10.29 -2.84 -20.70
CA GLY A 270 8.82 -2.92 -20.74
C GLY A 270 8.17 -1.98 -21.76
N GLN A 271 6.86 -2.13 -21.99
CA GLN A 271 6.07 -1.16 -22.75
C GLN A 271 6.18 0.23 -22.12
N ARG A 272 6.51 1.24 -22.94
CA ARG A 272 6.69 2.65 -22.53
C ARG A 272 5.52 3.21 -21.69
N ILE A 273 4.27 2.80 -21.98
CA ILE A 273 3.09 3.23 -21.23
C ILE A 273 3.17 2.75 -19.77
N VAL A 274 3.50 1.48 -19.55
CA VAL A 274 3.57 0.84 -18.22
C VAL A 274 4.70 1.47 -17.38
N GLY A 275 5.88 1.67 -17.97
CA GLY A 275 7.00 2.33 -17.29
C GLY A 275 6.67 3.77 -16.85
N LEU A 276 6.00 4.55 -17.70
CA LEU A 276 5.57 5.91 -17.34
C LEU A 276 4.47 5.91 -16.27
N ALA A 277 3.50 5.00 -16.36
CA ALA A 277 2.48 4.83 -15.32
C ALA A 277 3.09 4.45 -13.95
N TYR A 278 4.16 3.65 -13.94
CA TYR A 278 4.88 3.30 -12.70
C TYR A 278 5.66 4.46 -12.09
N VAL A 279 6.31 5.34 -12.88
CA VAL A 279 6.94 6.57 -12.33
C VAL A 279 5.89 7.53 -11.76
N VAL A 280 4.71 7.59 -12.38
CA VAL A 280 3.57 8.35 -11.87
C VAL A 280 3.03 7.73 -10.57
N ALA A 281 2.92 6.40 -10.48
CA ALA A 281 2.52 5.67 -9.26
C ALA A 281 3.53 5.83 -8.11
N PHE A 282 4.83 5.87 -8.41
CA PHE A 282 5.90 6.15 -7.44
C PHE A 282 5.71 7.52 -6.78
N ALA A 283 5.55 8.57 -7.58
CA ALA A 283 5.36 9.94 -7.09
C ALA A 283 4.01 10.15 -6.37
N ALA A 284 2.96 9.44 -6.79
CA ALA A 284 1.69 9.38 -6.05
C ALA A 284 1.87 8.68 -4.69
N GLY A 285 2.65 7.61 -4.63
CA GLY A 285 3.05 6.95 -3.39
C GLY A 285 3.77 7.90 -2.43
N MET A 286 4.78 8.63 -2.92
CA MET A 286 5.51 9.64 -2.15
C MET A 286 4.57 10.67 -1.49
N ASN A 287 3.54 11.13 -2.21
CA ASN A 287 2.56 12.06 -1.68
C ASN A 287 1.57 11.40 -0.72
N PHE A 288 1.03 10.23 -1.07
CA PHE A 288 0.03 9.51 -0.28
C PHE A 288 0.53 9.14 1.13
N PHE A 289 1.64 8.40 1.22
CA PHE A 289 2.16 7.96 2.52
C PHE A 289 2.69 9.14 3.35
N SER A 290 3.02 10.26 2.71
CA SER A 290 3.38 11.48 3.42
C SER A 290 2.17 12.22 3.98
N ILE A 291 1.11 12.43 3.19
CA ILE A 291 -0.16 13.00 3.69
C ILE A 291 -0.70 12.14 4.84
N LEU A 292 -0.70 10.81 4.69
CA LEU A 292 -1.15 9.84 5.68
C LEU A 292 -0.46 10.00 7.05
N ASN A 293 0.86 10.20 7.07
CA ASN A 293 1.64 10.29 8.32
C ASN A 293 1.82 11.73 8.83
N PHE A 294 1.87 12.74 7.95
CA PHE A 294 2.05 14.14 8.36
C PHE A 294 0.75 14.86 8.73
N PHE A 295 -0.43 14.41 8.27
CA PHE A 295 -1.69 15.05 8.64
C PHE A 295 -2.04 14.86 10.12
N PRO A 296 -1.89 13.66 10.74
CA PRO A 296 -1.98 13.50 12.19
C PRO A 296 -1.01 14.42 12.94
N VAL A 297 0.29 14.36 12.60
CA VAL A 297 1.32 15.23 13.20
C VAL A 297 0.96 16.72 13.08
N THR A 298 0.43 17.15 11.94
CA THR A 298 -0.06 18.51 11.70
C THR A 298 -1.22 18.86 12.62
N PHE A 299 -2.27 18.03 12.64
CA PHE A 299 -3.50 18.34 13.37
C PHE A 299 -3.33 18.33 14.89
N THR A 300 -2.41 17.51 15.41
CA THR A 300 -2.09 17.42 16.85
C THR A 300 -1.12 18.51 17.32
N ASN A 301 -0.16 18.96 16.48
CA ASN A 301 0.93 19.85 16.92
C ASN A 301 0.85 21.30 16.39
N VAL A 302 0.11 21.57 15.31
CA VAL A 302 -0.03 22.93 14.73
C VAL A 302 -1.31 23.63 15.21
N TYR A 303 -2.34 22.87 15.61
CA TYR A 303 -3.65 23.37 16.04
C TYR A 303 -3.97 22.95 17.48
N ASP A 304 -5.18 23.26 17.95
CA ASP A 304 -5.65 22.85 19.26
C ASP A 304 -5.81 21.31 19.34
N PRO A 305 -5.17 20.62 20.30
CA PRO A 305 -5.14 19.17 20.39
C PRO A 305 -6.42 18.61 21.05
N ILE A 306 -7.58 19.01 20.54
CA ILE A 306 -8.88 18.48 20.94
C ILE A 306 -9.11 17.20 20.13
N PRO A 307 -9.21 16.00 20.73
CA PRO A 307 -9.12 14.73 19.99
C PRO A 307 -10.21 14.57 18.91
N LEU A 308 -11.45 14.94 19.25
CA LEU A 308 -12.56 14.97 18.31
C LEU A 308 -12.30 15.93 17.13
N GLN A 309 -11.65 17.08 17.36
CA GLN A 309 -11.31 18.02 16.28
C GLN A 309 -10.16 17.50 15.41
N ILE A 310 -9.15 16.83 15.98
CA ILE A 310 -8.07 16.18 15.21
C ILE A 310 -8.70 15.16 14.23
N GLY A 311 -9.56 14.27 14.74
CA GLY A 311 -10.26 13.30 13.92
C GLY A 311 -11.18 13.93 12.86
N LEU A 312 -11.94 14.98 13.22
CA LEU A 312 -12.79 15.72 12.27
C LEU A 312 -11.99 16.41 11.15
N ARG A 313 -10.81 16.99 11.46
CA ARG A 313 -9.88 17.56 10.47
C ARG A 313 -9.36 16.48 9.51
N GLY A 314 -9.16 15.24 10.00
CA GLY A 314 -8.75 14.08 9.19
C GLY A 314 -9.82 13.49 8.27
N LEU A 315 -11.12 13.68 8.57
CA LEU A 315 -12.20 13.12 7.75
C LEU A 315 -12.14 13.58 6.29
N ALA A 316 -12.04 14.89 6.05
CA ALA A 316 -12.18 15.43 4.71
C ALA A 316 -11.06 14.95 3.77
N PRO A 317 -9.76 14.94 4.17
CA PRO A 317 -8.69 14.28 3.40
C PRO A 317 -8.91 12.78 3.18
N ALA A 318 -9.36 12.02 4.19
CA ALA A 318 -9.59 10.58 4.04
C ALA A 318 -10.70 10.27 3.03
N PHE A 319 -11.85 10.94 3.15
CA PHE A 319 -12.97 10.79 2.21
C PHE A 319 -12.62 11.28 0.81
N THR A 320 -11.96 12.44 0.67
CA THR A 320 -11.59 12.96 -0.66
C THR A 320 -10.54 12.09 -1.36
N THR A 321 -9.62 11.45 -0.63
CA THR A 321 -8.68 10.47 -1.23
C THR A 321 -9.45 9.28 -1.81
N ALA A 322 -10.40 8.71 -1.07
CA ALA A 322 -11.21 7.60 -1.55
C ALA A 322 -12.10 8.01 -2.75
N ILE A 323 -12.79 9.16 -2.65
CA ILE A 323 -13.64 9.69 -3.72
C ILE A 323 -12.83 10.02 -4.97
N GLY A 324 -11.61 10.55 -4.84
CA GLY A 324 -10.69 10.80 -5.95
C GLY A 324 -10.35 9.51 -6.70
N ALA A 325 -9.96 8.47 -5.97
CA ALA A 325 -9.67 7.17 -6.56
C ALA A 325 -10.90 6.56 -7.26
N ILE A 326 -12.09 6.66 -6.68
CA ILE A 326 -13.35 6.20 -7.29
C ILE A 326 -13.64 6.98 -8.60
N VAL A 327 -13.62 8.31 -8.54
CA VAL A 327 -14.03 9.19 -9.65
C VAL A 327 -13.08 9.08 -10.84
N PHE A 328 -11.78 9.23 -10.63
CA PHE A 328 -10.80 9.16 -11.73
C PHE A 328 -10.68 7.76 -12.32
N ASN A 329 -10.80 6.70 -11.50
CA ASN A 329 -10.70 5.34 -12.01
C ASN A 329 -11.95 4.93 -12.82
N ALA A 330 -13.14 5.39 -12.42
CA ALA A 330 -14.34 5.30 -13.25
C ALA A 330 -14.23 6.16 -14.53
N ALA A 331 -13.57 7.33 -14.47
CA ALA A 331 -13.35 8.18 -15.63
C ALA A 331 -12.48 7.52 -16.71
N LEU A 332 -11.53 6.64 -16.35
CA LEU A 332 -10.74 5.85 -17.32
C LEU A 332 -11.62 4.94 -18.21
N SER A 333 -12.68 4.36 -17.64
CA SER A 333 -13.67 3.55 -18.39
C SER A 333 -14.71 4.41 -19.11
N LYS A 334 -14.96 5.64 -18.64
CA LYS A 334 -15.92 6.57 -19.27
C LYS A 334 -15.32 7.30 -20.47
N PHE A 335 -14.02 7.56 -20.47
CA PHE A 335 -13.31 8.37 -21.46
C PHE A 335 -12.06 7.64 -22.00
N PRO A 336 -12.20 6.49 -22.70
CA PRO A 336 -11.09 5.67 -23.22
C PRO A 336 -9.97 6.49 -23.87
N ASN A 337 -10.35 7.34 -24.82
CA ASN A 337 -9.47 8.15 -25.65
C ASN A 337 -8.70 9.25 -24.88
N HIS A 338 -9.14 9.59 -23.65
CA HIS A 338 -8.61 10.69 -22.84
C HIS A 338 -7.93 10.22 -21.54
N THR A 339 -7.49 8.96 -21.51
CA THR A 339 -6.82 8.34 -20.34
C THR A 339 -5.63 9.16 -19.83
N ARG A 340 -4.86 9.79 -20.75
CA ARG A 340 -3.72 10.66 -20.38
C ARG A 340 -4.20 11.93 -19.69
N GLU A 341 -5.21 12.57 -20.22
CA GLU A 341 -5.77 13.85 -19.74
C GLU A 341 -6.43 13.67 -18.37
N VAL A 342 -7.13 12.56 -18.16
CA VAL A 342 -7.70 12.15 -16.87
C VAL A 342 -6.61 12.01 -15.81
N LEU A 343 -5.53 11.28 -16.10
CA LEU A 343 -4.37 11.18 -15.19
C LEU A 343 -3.67 12.53 -14.98
N LEU A 344 -3.48 13.32 -16.04
CA LEU A 344 -2.76 14.59 -15.97
C LEU A 344 -3.48 15.59 -15.05
N PHE A 345 -4.82 15.64 -15.13
CA PHE A 345 -5.63 16.47 -14.25
C PHE A 345 -5.48 16.05 -12.77
N ALA A 346 -5.49 14.76 -12.47
CA ALA A 346 -5.24 14.26 -11.11
C ALA A 346 -3.82 14.60 -10.60
N VAL A 347 -2.79 14.40 -11.41
CA VAL A 347 -1.39 14.69 -11.06
C VAL A 347 -1.16 16.20 -10.86
N VAL A 348 -1.79 17.06 -11.66
CA VAL A 348 -1.73 18.52 -11.50
C VAL A 348 -2.45 18.96 -10.21
N LEU A 349 -3.64 18.43 -9.91
CA LEU A 349 -4.34 18.69 -8.64
C LEU A 349 -3.50 18.23 -7.44
N MET A 350 -2.97 17.01 -7.47
CA MET A 350 -2.07 16.48 -6.45
C MET A 350 -0.88 17.42 -6.22
N THR A 351 -0.15 17.77 -7.28
CA THR A 351 1.08 18.56 -7.19
C THR A 351 0.82 19.99 -6.71
N GLY A 352 -0.17 20.67 -7.29
CA GLY A 352 -0.49 22.06 -6.96
C GLY A 352 -1.01 22.23 -5.53
N PHE A 353 -1.91 21.34 -5.08
CA PHE A 353 -2.49 21.44 -3.74
C PHE A 353 -1.62 20.80 -2.66
N ALA A 354 -0.82 19.76 -2.94
CA ALA A 354 0.17 19.26 -1.98
C ALA A 354 1.30 20.28 -1.76
N GLY A 355 1.68 21.06 -2.78
CA GLY A 355 2.64 22.15 -2.64
C GLY A 355 2.09 23.36 -1.87
N SER A 356 0.83 23.73 -2.11
CA SER A 356 0.21 24.90 -1.44
C SER A 356 -0.12 24.69 0.03
N LEU A 357 -0.02 23.46 0.56
CA LEU A 357 0.00 23.18 2.01
C LEU A 357 1.12 23.95 2.76
N ALA A 358 2.14 24.45 2.06
CA ALA A 358 3.12 25.39 2.63
C ALA A 358 2.52 26.74 3.12
N VAL A 359 1.24 27.04 2.81
CA VAL A 359 0.49 28.18 3.36
C VAL A 359 0.10 28.01 4.84
N MET A 360 0.31 26.81 5.40
CA MET A 360 -0.09 26.45 6.76
C MET A 360 0.51 27.36 7.84
N THR A 361 -0.38 27.89 8.69
CA THR A 361 -0.08 28.59 9.94
C THR A 361 -1.01 28.08 11.04
N PRO A 362 -0.70 28.25 12.34
CA PRO A 362 -1.60 27.84 13.43
C PRO A 362 -3.00 28.46 13.38
N GLU A 363 -3.17 29.55 12.61
CA GLU A 363 -4.38 30.38 12.58
C GLU A 363 -5.32 30.04 11.40
N ASN A 364 -4.86 29.27 10.40
CA ASN A 364 -5.62 28.99 9.17
C ASN A 364 -6.08 27.53 9.01
N GLN A 365 -6.38 26.84 10.12
CA GLN A 365 -6.67 25.39 10.18
C GLN A 365 -7.63 24.86 9.09
N TRP A 366 -8.75 25.55 8.83
CA TRP A 366 -9.75 25.10 7.84
C TRP A 366 -9.33 25.33 6.39
N LEU A 367 -8.45 26.31 6.12
CA LEU A 367 -7.81 26.46 4.81
C LEU A 367 -6.91 25.26 4.53
N VAL A 368 -6.14 24.81 5.52
CA VAL A 368 -5.23 23.65 5.39
C VAL A 368 -6.01 22.35 5.25
N VAL A 369 -7.12 22.16 5.97
CA VAL A 369 -8.03 21.03 5.75
C VAL A 369 -8.63 21.06 4.34
N GLY A 370 -9.08 22.23 3.85
CA GLY A 370 -9.63 22.37 2.50
C GLY A 370 -8.61 22.09 1.39
N VAL A 371 -7.46 22.77 1.43
CA VAL A 371 -6.34 22.56 0.51
C VAL A 371 -5.84 21.11 0.55
N GLY A 372 -5.66 20.56 1.75
CA GLY A 372 -5.25 19.17 1.95
C GLY A 372 -6.26 18.16 1.41
N SER A 373 -7.55 18.46 1.46
CA SER A 373 -8.60 17.62 0.87
C SER A 373 -8.56 17.64 -0.66
N VAL A 374 -8.27 18.79 -1.30
CA VAL A 374 -8.08 18.83 -2.76
C VAL A 374 -6.78 18.13 -3.18
N ALA A 375 -5.71 18.25 -2.39
CA ALA A 375 -4.48 17.48 -2.58
C ALA A 375 -4.75 15.97 -2.49
N SER A 376 -5.48 15.54 -1.46
CA SER A 376 -5.94 14.16 -1.26
C SER A 376 -6.80 13.64 -2.42
N PHE A 377 -7.74 14.43 -2.93
CA PHE A 377 -8.53 14.10 -4.11
C PHE A 377 -7.64 13.85 -5.34
N GLY A 378 -6.64 14.71 -5.57
CA GLY A 378 -5.62 14.52 -6.59
C GLY A 378 -4.81 13.24 -6.39
N VAL A 379 -4.30 12.98 -5.18
CA VAL A 379 -3.57 11.76 -4.82
C VAL A 379 -4.38 10.51 -5.12
N GLY A 380 -5.64 10.45 -4.65
CA GLY A 380 -6.56 9.36 -4.94
C GLY A 380 -6.72 9.14 -6.45
N GLY A 381 -6.86 10.24 -7.19
CA GLY A 381 -6.97 10.26 -8.65
C GLY A 381 -5.73 9.76 -9.42
N VAL A 382 -4.63 9.47 -8.75
CA VAL A 382 -3.43 8.87 -9.37
C VAL A 382 -3.16 7.45 -8.86
N LEU A 383 -3.38 7.16 -7.58
CA LEU A 383 -3.00 5.90 -6.93
C LEU A 383 -3.56 4.65 -7.64
N VAL A 384 -4.89 4.54 -7.74
CA VAL A 384 -5.55 3.41 -8.39
C VAL A 384 -5.56 3.58 -9.92
N PRO A 385 -5.82 4.78 -10.49
CA PRO A 385 -5.76 5.00 -11.94
C PRO A 385 -4.43 4.64 -12.61
N ALA A 386 -3.28 4.86 -11.97
CA ALA A 386 -1.98 4.46 -12.53
C ALA A 386 -1.83 2.91 -12.62
N ALA A 387 -2.30 2.20 -11.60
CA ALA A 387 -2.34 0.72 -11.61
C ALA A 387 -3.34 0.19 -12.64
N THR A 388 -4.52 0.81 -12.77
CA THR A 388 -5.49 0.48 -13.82
C THR A 388 -4.90 0.70 -15.22
N VAL A 389 -4.18 1.81 -15.47
CA VAL A 389 -3.51 2.04 -16.77
C VAL A 389 -2.45 0.98 -17.09
N ALA A 390 -1.73 0.46 -16.10
CA ALA A 390 -0.86 -0.71 -16.32
C ALA A 390 -1.67 -1.98 -16.66
N MET A 391 -2.73 -2.27 -15.90
CA MET A 391 -3.64 -3.43 -16.10
C MET A 391 -4.51 -3.37 -17.36
N LEU A 392 -4.64 -2.21 -17.99
CA LEU A 392 -5.29 -2.05 -19.30
C LEU A 392 -4.36 -2.41 -20.46
N VAL A 393 -3.04 -2.34 -20.28
CA VAL A 393 -2.05 -2.38 -21.37
C VAL A 393 -1.21 -3.66 -21.38
N CYS A 394 -1.11 -4.35 -20.25
CA CYS A 394 -0.45 -5.66 -20.16
C CYS A 394 -1.29 -6.78 -20.82
N PRO A 395 -0.65 -7.87 -21.30
CA PRO A 395 -1.33 -9.11 -21.63
C PRO A 395 -2.14 -9.64 -20.45
N ASP A 396 -3.28 -10.31 -20.71
CA ASP A 396 -4.18 -10.77 -19.64
C ASP A 396 -3.49 -11.74 -18.66
N ALA A 397 -2.61 -12.62 -19.14
CA ALA A 397 -1.79 -13.51 -18.32
C ALA A 397 -0.78 -12.80 -17.39
N LEU A 398 -0.66 -11.47 -17.46
CA LEU A 398 0.25 -10.66 -16.65
C LEU A 398 -0.49 -9.59 -15.82
N ILE A 399 -1.82 -9.59 -15.73
CA ILE A 399 -2.61 -8.58 -14.96
C ILE A 399 -2.18 -8.54 -13.50
N THR A 400 -2.18 -9.68 -12.81
CA THR A 400 -1.72 -9.77 -11.41
C THR A 400 -0.26 -9.30 -11.26
N THR A 401 0.64 -9.63 -12.19
CA THR A 401 2.02 -9.15 -12.16
C THR A 401 2.12 -7.62 -12.40
N ALA A 402 1.31 -7.07 -13.29
CA ALA A 402 1.28 -5.64 -13.59
C ALA A 402 0.71 -4.81 -12.42
N ALA A 403 -0.30 -5.33 -11.73
CA ALA A 403 -0.83 -4.78 -10.48
C ALA A 403 0.21 -4.84 -9.36
N ALA A 404 0.86 -6.01 -9.19
CA ALA A 404 1.90 -6.24 -8.19
C ALA A 404 3.08 -5.27 -8.32
N MET A 405 3.58 -5.09 -9.54
CA MET A 405 4.67 -4.14 -9.80
C MET A 405 4.22 -2.69 -9.59
N SER A 406 2.99 -2.32 -9.96
CA SER A 406 2.46 -0.98 -9.69
C SER A 406 2.39 -0.70 -8.18
N LEU A 407 1.95 -1.69 -7.38
CA LEU A 407 1.83 -1.58 -5.93
C LEU A 407 3.19 -1.58 -5.23
N SER A 408 4.13 -2.42 -5.67
CA SER A 408 5.51 -2.39 -5.19
C SER A 408 6.14 -1.01 -5.45
N ILE A 409 6.06 -0.49 -6.67
CA ILE A 409 6.68 0.80 -7.02
C ILE A 409 6.00 1.97 -6.29
N ARG A 410 4.68 1.92 -6.10
CA ARG A 410 3.90 2.84 -5.23
C ARG A 410 4.42 2.85 -3.79
N THR A 411 4.74 1.69 -3.22
CA THR A 411 5.21 1.59 -1.82
C THR A 411 6.71 1.84 -1.65
N VAL A 412 7.57 1.48 -2.61
CA VAL A 412 8.96 1.95 -2.66
C VAL A 412 8.99 3.49 -2.68
N GLY A 413 8.19 4.11 -3.56
CA GLY A 413 8.02 5.57 -3.58
C GLY A 413 7.54 6.11 -2.24
N GLY A 414 6.51 5.49 -1.64
CA GLY A 414 6.03 5.82 -0.30
C GLY A 414 7.11 5.85 0.79
N SER A 415 7.89 4.76 0.90
CA SER A 415 8.95 4.62 1.89
C SER A 415 10.07 5.66 1.69
N ILE A 416 10.53 5.85 0.45
CA ILE A 416 11.57 6.82 0.11
C ILE A 416 11.09 8.26 0.37
N GLY A 417 9.89 8.60 -0.11
CA GLY A 417 9.29 9.93 0.05
C GLY A 417 9.09 10.31 1.50
N TYR A 418 8.44 9.43 2.29
CA TYR A 418 8.22 9.68 3.71
C TYR A 418 9.54 9.80 4.48
N SER A 419 10.55 8.97 4.17
CA SER A 419 11.88 9.06 4.80
C SER A 419 12.59 10.39 4.50
N ILE A 420 12.56 10.85 3.24
CA ILE A 420 13.13 12.15 2.84
C ILE A 420 12.40 13.27 3.58
N TYR A 421 11.06 13.27 3.56
CA TYR A 421 10.24 14.33 4.14
C TYR A 421 10.38 14.37 5.66
N TYR A 422 10.44 13.22 6.35
CA TYR A 422 10.65 13.14 7.79
C TYR A 422 12.03 13.64 8.22
N ASN A 423 13.09 13.28 7.49
CA ASN A 423 14.42 13.79 7.77
C ASN A 423 14.51 15.32 7.57
N ILE A 424 13.90 15.85 6.50
CA ILE A 424 13.79 17.30 6.27
C ILE A 424 13.01 17.99 7.41
N PHE A 425 11.86 17.44 7.79
CA PHE A 425 11.03 17.96 8.87
C PHE A 425 11.78 17.96 10.21
N ALA A 426 12.40 16.85 10.61
CA ALA A 426 13.14 16.72 11.85
C ALA A 426 14.33 17.70 11.93
N THR A 427 15.16 17.77 10.89
CA THR A 427 16.31 18.71 10.82
C THR A 427 15.88 20.20 10.85
N LYS A 428 14.65 20.51 10.42
CA LYS A 428 14.06 21.86 10.55
C LYS A 428 13.47 22.09 11.94
N LEU A 429 12.75 21.12 12.48
CA LEU A 429 12.10 21.21 13.79
C LEU A 429 13.13 21.33 14.93
N GLU A 430 14.21 20.54 14.91
CA GLU A 430 15.32 20.61 15.85
C GLU A 430 15.85 22.05 16.04
N LYS A 431 15.88 22.83 14.95
CA LYS A 431 16.41 24.21 14.92
C LYS A 431 15.33 25.25 15.20
N ASN A 432 14.10 25.01 14.75
CA ASN A 432 12.98 25.93 14.94
C ASN A 432 12.36 25.83 16.34
N LEU A 433 12.19 24.63 16.88
CA LEU A 433 11.47 24.37 18.13
C LEU A 433 12.04 25.15 19.33
N PRO A 434 13.33 25.02 19.71
CA PRO A 434 13.89 25.82 20.79
C PRO A 434 13.86 27.33 20.48
N LYS A 435 14.10 27.72 19.22
CA LYS A 435 14.08 29.14 18.80
C LYS A 435 12.72 29.79 19.05
N TYR A 436 11.64 29.25 18.49
CA TYR A 436 10.31 29.84 18.60
C TYR A 436 9.75 29.74 20.02
N VAL A 437 10.06 28.67 20.77
CA VAL A 437 9.66 28.54 22.18
C VAL A 437 10.36 29.61 23.05
N VAL A 438 11.67 29.85 22.90
CA VAL A 438 12.34 30.99 23.57
C VAL A 438 11.71 32.32 23.13
N GLU A 439 11.56 32.53 21.82
CA GLU A 439 11.12 33.81 21.26
C GLU A 439 9.73 34.23 21.77
N TYR A 440 8.78 33.30 21.82
CA TYR A 440 7.43 33.57 22.34
C TYR A 440 7.38 33.66 23.87
N ALA A 441 8.17 32.84 24.58
CA ALA A 441 8.24 32.91 26.04
C ALA A 441 8.82 34.25 26.55
N VAL A 442 9.89 34.74 25.90
CA VAL A 442 10.51 36.05 26.23
C VAL A 442 9.57 37.21 25.88
N LYS A 443 8.87 37.17 24.74
CA LYS A 443 7.81 38.15 24.39
C LYS A 443 6.67 38.19 25.43
N ALA A 444 6.41 37.08 26.12
CA ALA A 444 5.43 36.97 27.19
C ALA A 444 5.99 37.33 28.59
N GLY A 445 7.22 37.82 28.69
CA GLY A 445 7.82 38.33 29.93
C GLY A 445 8.80 37.37 30.63
N LEU A 446 9.18 36.24 30.03
CA LEU A 446 10.19 35.36 30.62
C LEU A 446 11.58 36.05 30.64
N PRO A 447 12.28 36.12 31.80
CA PRO A 447 13.63 36.65 31.86
C PRO A 447 14.63 35.82 31.03
N LEU A 448 15.52 36.51 30.31
CA LEU A 448 16.56 35.86 29.49
C LEU A 448 17.47 34.93 30.31
N SER A 449 17.72 35.25 31.58
CA SER A 449 18.46 34.41 32.54
C SER A 449 17.81 33.04 32.80
N SER A 450 16.50 32.93 32.57
CA SER A 450 15.71 31.72 32.83
C SER A 450 15.28 31.02 31.54
N ALA A 451 15.56 31.60 30.36
CA ALA A 451 15.14 31.08 29.07
C ALA A 451 15.66 29.66 28.79
N THR A 452 16.96 29.40 28.98
CA THR A 452 17.55 28.07 28.74
C THR A 452 16.95 27.00 29.67
N GLN A 453 16.82 27.30 30.96
CA GLN A 453 16.25 26.36 31.94
C GLN A 453 14.77 26.06 31.63
N PHE A 454 13.99 27.10 31.31
CA PHE A 454 12.59 26.96 30.92
C PHE A 454 12.44 26.10 29.66
N VAL A 455 13.18 26.38 28.59
CA VAL A 455 13.01 25.67 27.31
C VAL A 455 13.49 24.22 27.39
N THR A 456 14.58 23.93 28.10
CA THR A 456 14.97 22.54 28.38
C THR A 456 13.86 21.79 29.13
N LEU A 457 13.28 22.39 30.18
CA LEU A 457 12.22 21.74 30.97
C LEU A 457 10.89 21.61 30.20
N PHE A 458 10.54 22.63 29.43
CA PHE A 458 9.32 22.67 28.60
C PHE A 458 9.36 21.62 27.49
N LEU A 459 10.52 21.37 26.87
CA LEU A 459 10.66 20.38 25.80
C LEU A 459 10.88 18.95 26.31
N THR A 460 11.59 18.75 27.42
CA THR A 460 11.92 17.39 27.91
C THR A 460 10.97 16.85 28.99
N ALA A 461 10.33 17.71 29.77
CA ALA A 461 9.45 17.30 30.87
C ALA A 461 8.40 18.37 31.21
N PRO A 462 7.50 18.75 30.28
CA PRO A 462 6.52 19.83 30.49
C PRO A 462 5.64 19.60 31.73
N LYS A 463 5.33 18.34 32.07
CA LYS A 463 4.59 17.94 33.29
C LYS A 463 5.29 18.40 34.59
N LYS A 464 6.59 18.70 34.58
CA LYS A 464 7.37 19.23 35.72
C LYS A 464 7.37 20.76 35.83
N LEU A 465 6.91 21.52 34.81
CA LEU A 465 6.82 22.99 34.88
C LEU A 465 5.89 23.47 36.00
N ALA A 466 4.81 22.72 36.28
CA ALA A 466 3.87 23.03 37.35
C ALA A 466 4.45 22.82 38.78
N ILE A 467 5.63 22.19 38.89
CA ILE A 467 6.26 21.78 40.15
C ILE A 467 7.63 22.46 40.34
N THR A 468 8.26 22.91 39.24
CA THR A 468 9.60 23.51 39.25
C THR A 468 9.50 25.03 39.25
N LEU A 469 9.84 25.66 40.38
CA LEU A 469 9.90 27.11 40.52
C LEU A 469 11.03 27.70 39.65
N ILE A 470 10.68 28.19 38.46
CA ILE A 470 11.56 28.96 37.57
C ILE A 470 11.10 30.42 37.60
N ALA A 471 12.05 31.34 37.81
CA ALA A 471 11.75 32.77 37.91
C ALA A 471 11.09 33.32 36.63
N GLY A 472 10.00 34.07 36.80
CA GLY A 472 9.26 34.70 35.70
C GLY A 472 8.41 33.76 34.83
N VAL A 473 8.34 32.46 35.13
CA VAL A 473 7.38 31.57 34.45
C VAL A 473 5.97 31.85 34.97
N THR A 474 5.07 32.21 34.06
CA THR A 474 3.65 32.45 34.31
C THR A 474 2.79 31.58 33.38
N PRO A 475 1.48 31.40 33.65
CA PRO A 475 0.58 30.73 32.71
C PRO A 475 0.57 31.38 31.31
N ALA A 476 0.75 32.70 31.23
CA ALA A 476 0.84 33.42 29.96
C ALA A 476 2.15 33.11 29.19
N VAL A 477 3.28 32.94 29.91
CA VAL A 477 4.55 32.47 29.32
C VAL A 477 4.40 31.05 28.79
N ILE A 478 3.76 30.14 29.54
CA ILE A 478 3.53 28.75 29.11
C ILE A 478 2.60 28.71 27.87
N ALA A 479 1.49 29.44 27.88
CA ALA A 479 0.58 29.51 26.73
C ALA A 479 1.26 30.10 25.48
N SER A 480 2.10 31.12 25.66
CA SER A 480 2.86 31.72 24.56
C SER A 480 3.93 30.77 24.01
N ALA A 481 4.64 30.06 24.90
CA ALA A 481 5.58 29.01 24.52
C ALA A 481 4.91 27.89 23.70
N THR A 482 3.70 27.47 24.06
CA THR A 482 2.90 26.52 23.28
C THR A 482 2.54 27.07 21.89
N LYS A 483 2.17 28.35 21.76
CA LYS A 483 1.99 28.98 20.44
C LYS A 483 3.32 29.06 19.66
N GLY A 484 4.45 29.22 20.34
CA GLY A 484 5.79 29.07 19.77
C GLY A 484 6.03 27.68 19.18
N THR A 485 5.64 26.61 19.89
CA THR A 485 5.67 25.23 19.37
C THR A 485 4.82 25.08 18.10
N GLN A 486 3.56 25.56 18.11
CA GLN A 486 2.68 25.48 16.93
C GLN A 486 3.30 26.15 15.69
N TRP A 487 3.93 27.32 15.87
CA TRP A 487 4.67 27.99 14.79
C TRP A 487 5.94 27.24 14.38
N ALA A 488 6.69 26.64 15.31
CA ALA A 488 7.85 25.82 14.98
C ALA A 488 7.50 24.59 14.12
N PHE A 489 6.39 23.91 14.43
CA PHE A 489 5.87 22.81 13.61
C PHE A 489 5.41 23.30 12.25
N SER A 490 4.59 24.38 12.20
CA SER A 490 4.14 25.01 10.95
C SER A 490 5.30 25.33 10.02
N GLU A 491 6.30 26.11 10.45
CA GLU A 491 7.44 26.51 9.61
C GLU A 491 8.33 25.33 9.19
N SER A 492 8.42 24.28 10.00
CA SER A 492 9.21 23.08 9.66
C SER A 492 8.52 22.20 8.63
N LEU A 493 7.18 22.10 8.70
CA LEU A 493 6.36 21.32 7.77
C LEU A 493 6.28 21.97 6.38
N LYS A 494 6.45 23.29 6.22
CA LYS A 494 6.49 23.93 4.88
C LYS A 494 7.53 23.31 3.95
N TYR A 495 8.67 22.88 4.49
CA TYR A 495 9.74 22.24 3.70
C TYR A 495 9.36 20.84 3.19
N VAL A 496 8.45 20.12 3.88
CA VAL A 496 7.86 18.87 3.37
C VAL A 496 7.07 19.16 2.09
N TRP A 497 6.19 20.15 2.15
CA TRP A 497 5.30 20.53 1.05
C TRP A 497 6.03 21.19 -0.12
N PHE A 498 7.12 21.93 0.11
CA PHE A 498 8.00 22.37 -0.98
C PHE A 498 8.73 21.21 -1.66
N THR A 499 9.06 20.15 -0.92
CA THR A 499 9.76 18.97 -1.47
C THR A 499 8.84 18.13 -2.37
N SER A 500 7.53 18.06 -2.06
CA SER A 500 6.58 17.31 -2.90
C SER A 500 6.37 17.90 -4.30
N ILE A 501 6.56 19.21 -4.47
CA ILE A 501 6.46 19.91 -5.76
C ILE A 501 7.46 19.32 -6.78
N ALA A 502 8.68 18.97 -6.37
CA ALA A 502 9.69 18.41 -7.25
C ALA A 502 9.28 17.02 -7.80
N PHE A 503 8.78 16.15 -6.93
CA PHE A 503 8.32 14.80 -7.31
C PHE A 503 7.00 14.84 -8.08
N GLY A 504 6.11 15.79 -7.77
CA GLY A 504 4.92 16.06 -8.57
C GLY A 504 5.25 16.59 -9.98
N GLY A 505 6.23 17.50 -10.11
CA GLY A 505 6.72 17.98 -11.40
C GLY A 505 7.27 16.85 -12.29
N MET A 506 8.03 15.92 -11.71
CA MET A 506 8.44 14.68 -12.39
C MET A 506 7.23 13.87 -12.89
N ALA A 507 6.21 13.68 -12.05
CA ALA A 507 4.99 12.96 -12.43
C ALA A 507 4.25 13.66 -13.59
N ILE A 508 4.11 14.99 -13.55
CA ILE A 508 3.49 15.79 -14.64
C ILE A 508 4.19 15.50 -15.98
N VAL A 509 5.52 15.57 -16.00
CA VAL A 509 6.31 15.29 -17.22
C VAL A 509 6.09 13.85 -17.70
N CYS A 510 6.13 12.86 -16.80
CA CYS A 510 5.87 11.47 -17.15
C CYS A 510 4.45 11.22 -17.69
N THR A 511 3.44 11.92 -17.16
CA THR A 511 2.06 11.82 -17.66
C THR A 511 1.88 12.50 -19.02
N ILE A 512 2.49 13.67 -19.27
CA ILE A 512 2.46 14.31 -20.60
C ILE A 512 3.04 13.38 -21.68
N LEU A 513 4.09 12.62 -21.34
CA LEU A 513 4.78 11.67 -22.23
C LEU A 513 4.05 10.33 -22.44
N LEU A 514 2.93 10.09 -21.75
CA LEU A 514 2.18 8.82 -21.71
C LEU A 514 1.36 8.60 -23.01
N PRO A 515 1.62 7.56 -23.81
CA PRO A 515 0.87 7.28 -25.04
C PRO A 515 -0.58 6.86 -24.80
N SER A 516 -1.48 7.10 -25.77
CA SER A 516 -2.90 6.68 -25.68
C SER A 516 -3.05 5.17 -25.49
N THR A 517 -3.99 4.81 -24.62
CA THR A 517 -4.37 3.44 -24.26
C THR A 517 -5.61 2.95 -24.99
N GLU A 518 -6.26 3.79 -25.80
CA GLU A 518 -7.55 3.54 -26.47
C GLU A 518 -7.63 2.14 -27.12
N LYS A 519 -6.61 1.79 -27.92
CA LYS A 519 -6.51 0.52 -28.65
C LYS A 519 -6.43 -0.74 -27.77
N TYR A 520 -6.33 -0.60 -26.45
CA TYR A 520 -6.29 -1.71 -25.50
C TYR A 520 -7.60 -1.87 -24.69
N GLN A 521 -8.54 -0.91 -24.71
CA GLN A 521 -9.79 -0.99 -23.95
C GLN A 521 -10.86 -1.86 -24.64
N THR A 522 -10.65 -3.18 -24.66
CA THR A 522 -11.53 -4.16 -25.32
C THR A 522 -12.64 -4.71 -24.42
N ASN A 523 -13.55 -5.52 -24.99
CA ASN A 523 -14.59 -6.25 -24.24
C ASN A 523 -14.11 -7.59 -23.66
N ARG A 524 -12.82 -7.95 -23.82
CA ARG A 524 -12.29 -9.26 -23.44
C ARG A 524 -12.29 -9.46 -21.92
N VAL A 525 -12.55 -10.68 -21.45
CA VAL A 525 -12.45 -11.09 -20.03
C VAL A 525 -11.23 -11.99 -19.85
N ALA A 526 -10.49 -11.84 -18.74
CA ALA A 526 -9.29 -12.64 -18.51
C ALA A 526 -9.60 -14.01 -17.89
N VAL A 527 -10.56 -14.07 -16.96
CA VAL A 527 -10.97 -15.30 -16.26
C VAL A 527 -12.50 -15.36 -16.14
N GLN A 528 -13.11 -16.47 -16.56
CA GLN A 528 -14.51 -16.78 -16.26
C GLN A 528 -14.61 -17.57 -14.95
N ILE A 529 -15.64 -17.29 -14.14
CA ILE A 529 -15.96 -18.06 -12.94
C ILE A 529 -17.04 -19.10 -13.31
N SER A 530 -16.63 -20.36 -13.40
CA SER A 530 -17.51 -21.55 -13.53
C SER A 530 -17.95 -22.07 -12.16
#